data_AF-A0A7S1Q4B1-F1
#
_entry.id   AF-A0A7S1Q4B1-F1
#
_cell.length_a   1.000
_cell.length_b   1.000
_cell.length_c   1.000
_cell.angle_alpha   90.00
_cell.angle_beta   90.00
_cell.angle_gamma   90.00
#
_symmetry.space_group_name_H-M   'P 1'
#
loop_
_entity.id
_entity.type
_entity.pdbx_description
1 polymer ?
#
loop_
_entity_poly.entity_id
_entity_poly.type
_entity_poly.pdbx_seq_one_letter_code
_entity_poly.pdbx_strand_id
1 'polypeptide(L)'
;ASLAIAGMTAASFAATMWLFLSSYFGLPVSITHTVVGSMLGYALFAGHGISHIKIASLLKILVSWVVAPVGAAAVTMVLLGFLNRLLLRRGTFLERLRQQDAEIRASEGEARYLPIPNRTPKGSAGPAISAHE
;
A
#
# COMPACT_ATOMS: atom_id res chain seq x y z
N ALA A 1 -11.75 -42.74 -16.16
CA ALA A 1 -11.62 -41.99 -14.89
C ALA A 1 -10.22 -42.09 -14.29
N SER A 2 -9.64 -43.30 -14.14
CA SER A 2 -8.31 -43.53 -13.57
C SER A 2 -7.17 -42.77 -14.27
N LEU A 3 -7.17 -42.72 -15.61
CA LEU A 3 -6.11 -42.07 -16.38
C LEU A 3 -6.04 -40.55 -16.21
N ALA A 4 -7.21 -39.90 -16.04
CA ALA A 4 -7.28 -38.46 -15.81
C ALA A 4 -6.75 -38.08 -14.42
N ILE A 5 -7.09 -38.88 -13.40
CA ILE A 5 -6.61 -38.68 -12.03
C ILE A 5 -5.10 -38.89 -11.96
N ALA A 6 -4.59 -39.98 -12.55
CA ALA A 6 -3.15 -40.25 -12.64
C ALA A 6 -2.39 -39.15 -13.39
N GLY A 7 -3.01 -38.59 -14.43
CA GLY A 7 -2.46 -37.46 -15.18
C GLY A 7 -2.37 -36.17 -14.35
N MET A 8 -3.43 -35.83 -13.62
CA MET A 8 -3.46 -34.65 -12.75
C MET A 8 -2.51 -34.77 -11.55
N THR A 9 -2.36 -35.97 -10.97
CA THR A 9 -1.37 -36.20 -9.91
C THR A 9 0.05 -36.12 -10.45
N ALA A 10 0.33 -36.67 -11.63
CA ALA A 10 1.63 -36.52 -12.29
C ALA A 10 1.95 -35.05 -12.60
N ALA A 11 0.99 -34.27 -13.10
CA ALA A 11 1.16 -32.84 -13.36
C ALA A 11 1.46 -32.05 -12.07
N SER A 12 0.73 -32.33 -10.98
CA SER A 12 0.95 -31.68 -9.68
C SER A 12 2.29 -32.06 -9.06
N PHE A 13 2.73 -33.31 -9.23
CA PHE A 13 4.04 -33.78 -8.79
C PHE A 13 5.16 -33.11 -9.56
N ALA A 14 5.06 -33.01 -10.89
CA ALA A 14 6.03 -32.30 -11.72
C ALA A 14 6.15 -30.82 -11.33
N ALA A 15 5.02 -30.14 -11.08
CA ALA A 15 5.02 -28.76 -10.59
C ALA A 15 5.72 -28.64 -9.24
N THR A 16 5.38 -29.52 -8.29
CA THR A 16 5.98 -29.51 -6.94
C THR A 16 7.47 -29.81 -6.98
N MET A 17 7.90 -30.77 -7.79
CA MET A 17 9.30 -31.12 -7.99
C MET A 17 10.09 -29.91 -8.50
N TRP A 18 9.56 -29.21 -9.51
CA TRP A 18 10.20 -28.00 -10.04
C TRP A 18 10.28 -26.88 -9.02
N LEU A 19 9.20 -26.64 -8.27
CA LEU A 19 9.19 -25.62 -7.21
C LEU A 19 10.18 -25.96 -6.10
N PHE A 20 10.24 -27.22 -5.66
CA PHE A 20 11.19 -27.67 -4.64
C PHE A 20 12.64 -27.47 -5.11
N LEU A 21 12.94 -27.85 -6.35
CA LEU A 21 14.25 -27.68 -6.94
C LEU A 21 14.63 -26.19 -7.06
N SER A 22 13.69 -25.36 -7.50
CA SER A 22 13.88 -23.91 -7.59
C SER A 22 14.12 -23.28 -6.22
N SER A 23 13.39 -23.73 -5.19
CA SER A 23 13.59 -23.28 -3.81
C SER A 23 14.96 -23.69 -3.28
N TYR A 24 15.42 -24.90 -3.59
CA TYR A 24 16.76 -25.36 -3.21
C TYR A 24 17.87 -24.50 -3.82
N PHE A 25 17.70 -24.07 -5.07
CA PHE A 25 18.65 -23.18 -5.75
C PHE A 25 18.44 -21.68 -5.46
N GLY A 26 17.44 -21.31 -4.66
CA GLY A 26 17.13 -19.91 -4.36
C GLY A 26 16.64 -19.09 -5.56
N LEU A 27 16.14 -19.74 -6.61
CA LEU A 27 15.64 -19.08 -7.80
C LEU A 27 14.20 -18.58 -7.58
N PRO A 28 13.90 -17.29 -7.78
CA PRO A 28 12.54 -16.78 -7.68
C PRO A 28 11.72 -17.20 -8.92
N VAL A 29 10.81 -18.15 -8.73
CA VAL A 29 9.92 -18.66 -9.79
C VAL A 29 8.45 -18.38 -9.50
N SER A 30 7.67 -18.20 -10.57
CA SER A 30 6.22 -18.01 -10.47
C SER A 30 5.51 -19.35 -10.28
N ILE A 31 4.93 -19.58 -9.11
CA ILE A 31 4.12 -20.78 -8.80
C ILE A 31 2.97 -20.93 -9.81
N THR A 32 2.30 -19.83 -10.16
CA THR A 32 1.18 -19.82 -11.11
C THR A 32 1.61 -20.35 -12.49
N HIS A 33 2.75 -19.90 -13.02
CA HIS A 33 3.27 -20.39 -14.29
C HIS A 33 3.68 -21.85 -14.22
N THR A 34 4.32 -22.27 -13.12
CA THR A 34 4.75 -23.66 -12.94
C THR A 34 3.57 -24.61 -13.01
N VAL A 35 2.50 -24.35 -12.25
CA VAL A 35 1.32 -25.21 -12.22
C VAL A 35 0.60 -25.23 -13.57
N VAL A 36 0.39 -24.06 -14.19
CA VAL A 36 -0.25 -23.96 -15.51
C VAL A 36 0.58 -24.67 -16.58
N GLY A 37 1.91 -24.54 -16.55
CA GLY A 37 2.84 -25.22 -17.44
C GLY A 37 2.80 -26.73 -17.30
N SER A 38 2.83 -27.26 -16.07
CA SER A 38 2.72 -28.71 -15.82
C SER A 38 1.36 -29.27 -16.27
N MET A 39 0.26 -28.54 -16.05
CA MET A 39 -1.06 -28.92 -16.55
C MET A 39 -1.13 -28.91 -18.08
N LEU A 40 -0.54 -27.90 -18.74
CA LEU A 40 -0.41 -27.85 -20.19
C LEU A 40 0.39 -29.03 -20.74
N GLY A 41 1.53 -29.35 -20.10
CA GLY A 41 2.37 -30.50 -20.48
C GLY A 41 1.59 -31.81 -20.43
N TYR A 42 0.81 -32.03 -19.37
CA TYR A 42 -0.10 -33.17 -19.29
C TYR A 42 -1.19 -33.12 -20.37
N ALA A 43 -1.83 -31.98 -20.58
CA ALA A 43 -2.89 -31.82 -21.58
C ALA A 43 -2.40 -32.11 -23.00
N LEU A 44 -1.15 -31.74 -23.32
CA LEU A 44 -0.48 -32.05 -24.58
C LEU A 44 -0.16 -33.55 -24.69
N PHE A 45 0.39 -34.14 -23.62
CA PHE A 45 0.74 -35.56 -23.57
C PHE A 45 -0.48 -36.49 -23.64
N ALA A 46 -1.60 -36.11 -23.02
CA ALA A 46 -2.85 -36.88 -23.00
C ALA A 46 -3.55 -36.99 -24.37
N GLY A 47 -3.00 -36.36 -25.41
CA GLY A 47 -2.95 -36.98 -26.74
C GLY A 47 -4.26 -37.15 -27.51
N HIS A 48 -5.27 -36.31 -27.28
CA HIS A 48 -6.44 -36.23 -28.19
C HIS A 48 -6.25 -35.15 -29.28
N GLY A 49 -5.06 -34.55 -29.37
CA GLY A 49 -4.74 -33.44 -30.27
C GLY A 49 -4.93 -32.07 -29.62
N ILE A 50 -4.23 -31.06 -30.16
CA ILE A 50 -4.34 -29.65 -29.73
C ILE A 50 -5.79 -29.14 -29.84
N SER A 51 -6.60 -29.76 -30.70
CA SER A 51 -8.03 -29.51 -30.89
C SER A 51 -8.88 -29.73 -29.64
N HIS A 52 -8.47 -30.62 -28.72
CA HIS A 52 -9.20 -30.85 -27.47
C HIS A 52 -8.80 -29.89 -26.35
N ILE A 53 -7.73 -29.12 -26.54
CA ILE A 53 -7.29 -28.10 -25.60
C ILE A 53 -8.10 -26.83 -25.87
N LYS A 54 -8.76 -26.30 -24.83
CA LYS A 54 -9.47 -25.01 -24.91
C LYS A 54 -8.45 -23.86 -24.92
N ILE A 55 -7.81 -23.63 -26.07
CA ILE A 55 -6.80 -22.56 -26.27
C ILE A 55 -7.38 -21.19 -25.88
N ALA A 56 -8.65 -20.94 -26.18
CA ALA A 56 -9.34 -19.71 -25.76
C ALA A 56 -9.33 -19.51 -24.23
N SER A 57 -9.47 -20.58 -23.44
CA SER A 57 -9.38 -20.50 -21.98
C SER A 57 -7.95 -20.24 -21.50
N LEU A 58 -6.96 -20.86 -22.15
CA LEU A 58 -5.54 -20.59 -21.86
C LEU A 58 -5.17 -19.14 -22.16
N LEU A 59 -5.65 -18.60 -23.29
CA LEU A 59 -5.44 -17.19 -23.66
C LEU A 59 -6.08 -16.25 -22.64
N LYS A 60 -7.25 -16.57 -22.08
CA LYS A 60 -7.85 -15.77 -20.99
C LYS A 60 -6.96 -15.73 -19.76
N ILE A 61 -6.33 -16.85 -19.38
CA ILE A 61 -5.37 -16.90 -18.27
C ILE A 61 -4.16 -16.01 -18.59
N LEU A 62 -3.60 -16.11 -19.80
CA LEU A 62 -2.47 -15.30 -20.23
C LEU A 62 -2.80 -13.79 -20.21
N VAL A 63 -3.97 -13.41 -20.74
CA VAL A 63 -4.45 -12.03 -20.71
C VAL A 63 -4.63 -11.54 -19.28
N SER A 64 -5.13 -12.40 -18.37
CA SER A 64 -5.32 -12.02 -16.96
C SER A 64 -4.01 -11.64 -16.25
N TRP A 65 -2.88 -12.22 -16.65
CA TRP A 65 -1.56 -11.90 -16.07
C TRP A 65 -1.10 -10.47 -16.40
N VAL A 66 -1.61 -9.88 -17.49
CA VAL A 66 -1.33 -8.50 -17.86
C VAL A 66 -2.42 -7.56 -17.35
N VAL A 67 -3.69 -7.98 -17.44
CA VAL A 67 -4.82 -7.16 -17.01
C VAL A 67 -4.82 -6.91 -15.51
N ALA A 68 -4.43 -7.89 -14.68
CA ALA A 68 -4.45 -7.72 -13.23
C ALA A 68 -3.44 -6.64 -12.73
N PRO A 69 -2.16 -6.66 -13.13
CA PRO A 69 -1.23 -5.58 -12.78
C PRO A 69 -1.65 -4.21 -13.30
N VAL A 70 -2.13 -4.14 -14.55
CA VAL A 70 -2.58 -2.87 -15.17
C VAL A 70 -3.80 -2.32 -14.45
N GLY A 71 -4.77 -3.18 -14.12
CA GLY A 71 -5.95 -2.81 -13.35
C GLY A 71 -5.58 -2.33 -11.94
N ALA A 72 -4.66 -3.03 -11.27
CA ALA A 72 -4.15 -2.61 -9.97
C ALA A 72 -3.47 -1.23 -10.07
N ALA A 73 -2.61 -1.01 -11.06
CA ALA A 73 -1.95 0.27 -11.28
C ALA A 73 -2.96 1.40 -11.53
N ALA A 74 -3.99 1.16 -12.35
CA ALA A 74 -5.04 2.14 -12.63
C ALA A 74 -5.82 2.52 -11.37
N VAL A 75 -6.24 1.53 -10.56
CA VAL A 75 -6.95 1.76 -9.30
C VAL A 75 -6.08 2.52 -8.32
N THR A 76 -4.81 2.12 -8.15
CA THR A 76 -3.86 2.82 -7.29
C THR A 76 -3.66 4.26 -7.73
N MET A 77 -3.53 4.53 -9.03
CA MET A 77 -3.35 5.89 -9.55
C MET A 77 -4.56 6.78 -9.26
N VAL A 78 -5.78 6.27 -9.45
CA VAL A 78 -7.01 7.01 -9.14
C VAL A 78 -7.13 7.27 -7.65
N LEU A 79 -6.91 6.25 -6.82
CA LEU A 79 -7.02 6.35 -5.36
C LEU A 79 -5.99 7.32 -4.78
N LEU A 80 -4.73 7.22 -5.21
CA LEU A 80 -3.66 8.13 -4.78
C LEU A 80 -3.93 9.56 -5.25
N GLY A 81 -4.41 9.73 -6.49
CA GLY A 81 -4.80 11.05 -7.01
C GLY A 81 -5.95 11.67 -6.21
N PHE A 82 -6.95 10.88 -5.84
CA PHE A 82 -8.06 11.31 -5.00
C PHE A 82 -7.60 11.67 -3.58
N LEU A 83 -6.77 10.82 -2.97
CA LEU A 83 -6.20 11.04 -1.65
C LEU A 83 -5.32 12.30 -1.62
N ASN A 84 -4.52 12.53 -2.65
CA ASN A 84 -3.69 13.74 -2.78
C ASN A 84 -4.54 15.01 -2.86
N ARG A 85 -5.67 14.97 -3.57
CA ARG A 85 -6.62 16.09 -3.63
C ARG A 85 -7.30 16.36 -2.27
N LEU A 86 -7.59 15.33 -1.47
CA LEU A 86 -8.30 15.47 -0.19
C LEU A 86 -7.41 15.75 1.01
N LEU A 87 -6.28 15.05 1.15
CA LEU A 87 -5.39 15.10 2.32
C LEU A 87 -4.19 16.03 2.11
N LEU A 88 -3.50 15.93 0.96
CA LEU A 88 -2.26 16.68 0.73
C LEU A 88 -2.48 18.16 0.38
N ARG A 89 -3.69 18.54 -0.07
CA ARG A 89 -4.12 19.96 -0.06
C ARG A 89 -4.30 20.54 1.36
N ARG A 90 -4.31 19.71 2.41
CA ARG A 90 -4.18 20.16 3.80
C ARG A 90 -2.73 20.23 4.28
N GLY A 91 -1.72 20.00 3.43
CA GLY A 91 -0.30 20.16 3.77
C GLY A 91 0.05 21.55 4.30
N THR A 92 -0.71 22.58 3.91
CA THR A 92 -0.70 23.90 4.54
C THR A 92 -0.90 23.86 6.05
N PHE A 93 -1.59 22.87 6.61
CA PHE A 93 -1.83 22.77 8.05
C PHE A 93 -0.57 22.36 8.83
N LEU A 94 0.18 21.36 8.36
CA LEU A 94 1.42 20.92 9.04
C LEU A 94 2.56 21.93 8.89
N GLU A 95 2.63 22.61 7.73
CA GLU A 95 3.52 23.76 7.56
C GLU A 95 3.14 24.92 8.47
N ARG A 96 1.85 25.21 8.62
CA ARG A 96 1.36 26.20 9.60
C ARG A 96 1.72 25.82 11.03
N LEU A 97 1.60 24.54 11.43
CA LEU A 97 2.01 24.11 12.77
C LEU A 97 3.52 24.25 12.99
N ARG A 98 4.34 23.90 11.99
CA ARG A 98 5.80 24.12 12.07
C ARG A 98 6.18 25.60 12.11
N GLN A 99 5.49 26.45 11.35
CA GLN A 99 5.70 27.89 11.39
C GLN A 99 5.31 28.47 12.75
N GLN A 100 4.18 28.03 13.30
CA GLN A 100 3.67 28.47 14.59
C GLN A 100 4.61 28.06 15.75
N ASP A 101 5.13 26.83 15.75
CA ASP A 101 6.13 26.38 16.73
C ASP A 101 7.46 27.15 16.61
N ALA A 102 7.88 27.50 15.39
CA ALA A 102 9.09 28.27 15.16
C ALA A 102 8.96 29.72 15.66
N GLU A 103 7.81 30.35 15.44
CA GLU A 103 7.48 31.68 15.97
C GLU A 103 7.41 31.70 17.50
N ILE A 104 6.79 30.69 18.12
CA ILE A 104 6.73 30.58 19.59
C ILE A 104 8.13 30.48 20.19
N ARG A 105 9.01 29.63 19.64
CA ARG A 105 10.41 29.51 20.11
C ARG A 105 11.23 30.79 19.91
N ALA A 106 11.01 31.51 18.81
CA ALA A 106 11.63 32.81 18.59
C ALA A 106 11.16 33.83 19.62
N SER A 107 9.86 33.85 19.95
CA SER A 107 9.28 34.73 20.96
C SER A 107 9.73 34.40 22.39
N GLU A 108 9.91 33.12 22.72
CA GLU A 108 10.46 32.70 24.03
C GLU A 108 11.94 33.04 24.17
N GLY A 109 12.71 32.88 23.08
CA GLY A 109 14.09 33.35 23.00
C GLY A 109 14.17 34.86 23.22
N GLU A 110 13.34 35.63 22.52
CA GLU A 110 13.27 37.09 22.65
C GLU A 110 12.83 37.51 24.06
N ALA A 111 11.78 36.91 24.63
CA ALA A 111 11.28 37.18 25.97
C ALA A 111 12.28 36.85 27.08
N ARG A 112 13.22 35.94 26.83
CA ARG A 112 14.35 35.63 27.72
C ARG A 112 15.47 36.67 27.64
N TYR A 113 15.56 37.44 26.56
CA TYR A 113 16.51 38.56 26.40
C TYR A 113 15.88 39.94 26.61
N LEU A 114 14.56 40.05 26.68
CA LEU A 114 13.90 41.30 27.02
C LEU A 114 14.23 41.69 28.46
N PRO A 115 14.71 42.92 28.70
CA PRO A 115 14.83 43.46 30.05
C PRO A 115 13.48 43.34 30.74
N ILE A 116 13.43 42.69 31.91
CA ILE A 116 12.20 42.58 32.71
C ILE A 116 11.61 43.99 32.80
N PRO A 117 10.43 44.25 32.19
CA PRO A 117 9.85 45.56 32.27
C PRO A 117 9.59 45.83 33.74
N ASN A 118 10.09 46.96 34.23
CA ASN A 118 9.90 47.39 35.59
C ASN A 118 8.38 47.54 35.82
N ARG A 119 7.74 46.49 36.35
CA ARG A 119 6.37 46.57 36.84
C ARG A 119 6.45 47.41 38.10
N THR A 120 6.29 48.73 37.95
CA THR A 120 5.86 49.54 39.08
C THR A 120 4.54 48.92 39.56
N PRO A 121 4.45 48.51 40.84
CA PRO A 121 3.20 47.98 41.36
C PRO A 121 2.17 49.09 41.24
N LYS A 122 1.12 48.87 40.41
CA LYS A 122 -0.04 49.75 40.44
C LYS A 122 -0.55 49.74 41.88
N GLY A 123 -0.55 50.92 42.47
CA GLY A 123 -0.83 51.16 43.86
C GLY A 123 -2.11 50.47 44.33
N SER A 124 -2.03 50.02 45.58
CA SER A 124 -3.14 49.77 46.46
C SER A 124 -4.21 50.85 46.34
N ALA A 125 -5.36 50.48 45.76
CA ALA A 125 -6.61 51.18 46.00
C ALA A 125 -7.65 50.12 46.41
N GLY A 126 -7.76 49.89 47.72
CA GLY A 126 -9.06 49.59 48.31
C GLY A 126 -9.63 50.87 48.93
N PRO A 127 -10.81 50.84 49.57
CA PRO A 127 -12.07 50.20 49.21
C PRO A 127 -13.20 51.25 49.12
N ALA A 128 -14.33 50.95 48.46
CA ALA A 128 -15.56 51.73 48.67
C ALA A 128 -16.80 50.84 48.57
N ILE A 129 -17.41 50.64 49.73
CA ILE A 129 -18.74 50.09 49.96
C ILE A 129 -19.77 51.10 49.44
N SER A 130 -20.76 50.64 48.68
CA SER A 130 -22.10 51.23 48.52
C SER A 130 -23.01 50.09 48.05
N ALA A 131 -23.80 49.43 48.90
CA ALA A 131 -25.09 49.92 49.40
C ALA A 131 -25.89 50.58 48.27
N HIS A 132 -26.82 49.85 47.65
CA HIS A 132 -28.23 50.23 47.45
C HIS A 132 -28.93 49.21 46.55
N GLU A 133 -30.09 48.75 47.05
CA GLU A 133 -31.21 48.00 46.44
C GLU A 133 -31.06 46.51 46.11
#